data_AF-A0A7X7IR25-F1
#
_entry.id   AF-A0A7X7IR25-F1
#
_cell.length_a   1.000
_cell.length_b   1.000
_cell.length_c   1.000
_cell.angle_alpha   90.00
_cell.angle_beta   90.00
_cell.angle_gamma   90.00
#
_symmetry.space_group_name_H-M   'P 1'
#
loop_
_entity.id
_entity.type
_entity.pdbx_description
1 polymer ?
#
loop_
_entity_poly.entity_id
_entity_poly.type
_entity_poly.pdbx_seq_one_letter_code
_entity_poly.pdbx_strand_id
1 'polypeptide(L)'
;MHGQSTEQDFIYVTTQMMTVEMLAKLSDEVGESRSLMVYCRAFRCKPDRFPNLTIKKIPKAVLRKCEWGKDDYSLEIADLPPAPVGEAEQAEAESVPRGKPRREMEAQMRMAFEGEGATNES
;
A
#
# COMPACT_ATOMS: atom_id res chain seq x y z
N MET A 1 -7.90 18.81 -24.07
CA MET A 1 -9.02 18.90 -23.11
C MET A 1 -8.61 18.07 -21.91
N HIS A 2 -8.38 18.69 -20.76
CA HIS A 2 -7.82 18.05 -19.56
C HIS A 2 -8.94 17.83 -18.54
N GLY A 3 -8.82 16.79 -17.72
CA GLY A 3 -9.80 16.47 -16.67
C GLY A 3 -9.88 17.61 -15.65
N GLN A 4 -11.10 18.05 -15.35
CA GLN A 4 -11.37 18.95 -14.22
C GLN A 4 -11.84 18.10 -13.04
N SER A 5 -11.25 18.35 -11.86
CA SER A 5 -11.74 17.74 -10.62
C SER A 5 -13.10 18.33 -10.26
N THR A 6 -14.05 17.46 -9.93
CA THR A 6 -15.41 17.84 -9.50
C THR A 6 -15.55 17.97 -7.99
N GLU A 7 -14.48 17.72 -7.23
CA GLU A 7 -14.55 17.80 -5.77
C GLU A 7 -14.67 19.25 -5.30
N GLN A 8 -15.74 19.52 -4.54
CA GLN A 8 -16.07 20.83 -3.98
C GLN A 8 -16.26 20.78 -2.46
N ASP A 9 -15.95 19.64 -1.84
CA ASP A 9 -16.11 19.40 -0.40
C ASP A 9 -14.73 19.32 0.27
N PHE A 10 -14.51 20.19 1.26
CA PHE A 10 -13.21 20.32 1.92
C PHE A 10 -13.31 20.06 3.42
N ILE A 11 -12.21 19.63 4.04
CA ILE A 11 -12.11 19.47 5.50
C ILE A 11 -11.00 20.39 6.02
N TYR A 12 -11.35 21.22 7.00
CA TYR A 12 -10.39 22.06 7.72
C TYR A 12 -10.34 21.67 9.18
N VAL A 13 -9.16 21.21 9.63
CA VAL A 13 -8.95 20.76 11.01
C VAL A 13 -8.02 21.74 11.72
N THR A 14 -8.45 22.23 12.88
CA THR A 14 -7.65 23.14 13.70
C THR A 14 -7.78 22.84 15.19
N THR A 15 -6.71 23.03 15.94
CA THR A 15 -6.71 22.93 17.41
C THR A 15 -7.09 24.24 18.10
N GLN A 16 -7.26 25.31 17.32
CA GLN A 16 -7.65 26.62 17.81
C GLN A 16 -9.16 26.69 18.10
N MET A 17 -9.55 27.67 18.92
CA MET A 17 -10.97 27.98 19.12
C MET A 17 -11.46 28.90 18.00
N MET A 18 -12.64 28.62 17.46
CA MET A 18 -13.23 29.41 16.38
C MET A 18 -14.26 30.41 16.91
N THR A 19 -14.06 31.69 16.56
CA THR A 19 -15.02 32.76 16.81
C THR A 19 -15.95 32.92 15.61
N VAL A 20 -17.05 33.66 15.78
CA VAL A 20 -18.01 33.92 14.70
C VAL A 20 -17.34 34.67 13.54
N GLU A 21 -16.45 35.63 13.83
CA GLU A 21 -15.76 36.42 12.80
C GLU A 21 -14.79 35.58 11.96
N MET A 22 -14.06 34.65 12.59
CA MET A 22 -13.17 33.74 11.86
C MET A 22 -13.97 32.81 10.94
N LEU A 23 -15.10 32.30 11.42
CA LEU A 23 -15.99 31.46 10.63
C LEU A 23 -16.65 32.24 9.47
N ALA A 24 -16.99 33.52 9.68
CA ALA A 24 -17.51 34.36 8.61
C ALA A 24 -16.48 34.57 7.49
N LYS A 25 -15.23 34.88 7.85
CA LYS A 25 -14.14 35.00 6.86
C LYS A 25 -13.94 33.69 6.08
N LEU A 26 -13.95 32.55 6.78
CA LEU A 26 -13.85 31.24 6.13
C LEU A 26 -15.04 30.98 5.19
N SER A 27 -16.26 31.34 5.60
CA SER A 27 -17.45 31.22 4.75
C SER A 27 -17.31 32.03 3.47
N ASP A 28 -16.81 33.27 3.56
CA ASP A 28 -16.62 34.17 2.42
C ASP A 28 -15.52 33.65 1.48
N GLU A 29 -14.41 33.11 2.02
CA GLU A 29 -13.31 32.54 1.23
C GLU A 29 -13.70 31.25 0.48
N VAL A 30 -14.50 30.39 1.12
CA VAL A 30 -15.01 29.16 0.49
C VAL A 30 -16.02 29.51 -0.61
N GLY A 31 -16.88 30.50 -0.33
CA GLY A 31 -17.98 30.87 -1.21
C GLY A 31 -19.13 29.87 -1.17
N GLU A 32 -20.16 30.11 -2.00
CA GLU A 32 -21.39 29.32 -2.03
C GLU A 32 -21.29 28.07 -2.91
N SER A 33 -20.28 28.01 -3.80
CA SER A 33 -20.07 26.90 -4.73
C SER A 33 -19.38 25.70 -4.11
N ARG A 34 -18.92 25.79 -2.86
CA ARG A 34 -18.12 24.77 -2.19
C ARG A 34 -18.60 24.60 -0.76
N SER A 35 -18.39 23.41 -0.21
CA SER A 35 -18.71 23.12 1.18
C SER A 35 -17.42 22.94 1.99
N LEU A 36 -17.43 23.40 3.24
CA LEU A 36 -16.29 23.23 4.15
C LEU A 36 -16.73 22.65 5.49
N MET A 37 -16.18 21.48 5.82
CA MET A 37 -16.35 20.85 7.11
C MET A 37 -15.21 21.22 8.06
N VAL A 38 -15.53 22.01 9.09
CA VAL A 38 -14.57 22.51 10.07
C VAL A 38 -14.59 21.66 11.32
N TYR A 39 -13.47 21.01 11.61
CA TYR A 39 -13.21 20.37 12.89
C TYR A 39 -12.35 21.28 13.77
N CYS A 40 -12.90 21.70 14.90
CA CYS A 40 -12.19 22.59 15.83
C CYS A 40 -12.22 22.08 17.28
N ARG A 41 -11.33 22.61 18.12
CA ARG A 41 -11.31 22.29 19.56
C ARG A 41 -12.55 22.82 20.28
N ALA A 42 -12.97 24.02 19.94
CA ALA A 42 -14.16 24.68 20.48
C ALA A 42 -14.63 25.77 19.51
N PHE A 43 -15.92 26.09 19.54
CA PHE A 43 -16.51 27.20 18.80
C PHE A 43 -17.64 27.85 19.59
N ARG A 44 -17.89 29.13 19.36
CA ARG A 44 -18.99 29.91 19.93
C ARG A 44 -19.87 30.46 18.82
N CYS A 45 -20.60 29.58 18.14
CA CYS A 45 -21.47 29.90 17.03
C CYS A 45 -22.64 28.91 16.99
N LYS A 46 -23.77 29.32 16.42
CA LYS A 46 -24.83 28.37 16.05
C LYS A 46 -24.39 27.64 14.77
N PRO A 47 -24.53 26.31 14.70
CA PRO A 47 -24.10 25.54 13.53
C PRO A 47 -24.85 25.97 12.26
N ASP A 48 -26.13 26.33 12.38
CA ASP A 48 -26.99 26.70 11.24
C ASP A 48 -26.79 28.15 10.75
N ARG A 49 -25.76 28.87 11.24
CA ARG A 49 -25.52 30.26 10.82
C ARG A 49 -25.00 30.36 9.39
N PHE A 50 -24.20 29.37 8.96
CA PHE A 50 -23.50 29.40 7.68
C PHE A 50 -23.93 28.19 6.84
N PRO A 51 -24.61 28.38 5.70
CA PRO A 51 -25.16 27.26 4.93
C PRO A 51 -24.09 26.42 4.22
N ASN A 52 -22.92 27.00 3.94
CA ASN A 52 -21.79 26.35 3.28
C ASN A 52 -20.77 25.75 4.27
N LEU A 53 -20.94 25.93 5.58
CA LEU A 53 -20.01 25.43 6.61
C LEU A 53 -20.67 24.39 7.51
N THR A 54 -20.02 23.24 7.69
CA THR A 54 -20.39 22.25 8.71
C THR A 54 -19.37 22.27 9.84
N ILE A 55 -19.77 22.67 11.05
CA ILE A 55 -18.83 22.84 12.17
C ILE A 55 -19.02 21.74 13.20
N LYS A 56 -17.96 20.97 13.48
CA LYS A 56 -17.95 19.89 14.49
C LYS A 56 -16.79 20.04 15.46
N LYS A 57 -16.99 19.58 16.71
CA LYS A 57 -15.90 19.52 17.70
C LYS A 57 -15.08 18.25 17.51
N ILE A 58 -13.77 18.37 17.65
CA ILE A 58 -12.88 17.22 17.71
C ILE A 58 -13.07 16.52 19.07
N PRO A 59 -13.35 15.21 19.10
CA PRO A 59 -13.41 14.45 20.35
C PRO A 59 -12.09 14.54 21.11
N LYS A 60 -12.15 14.78 22.43
CA LYS A 60 -10.94 14.90 23.28
C LYS A 60 -10.05 13.65 23.25
N ALA A 61 -10.65 12.47 23.09
CA ALA A 61 -9.93 11.20 23.00
C ALA A 61 -9.01 11.17 21.77
N VAL A 62 -9.50 11.67 20.64
CA VAL A 62 -8.75 11.73 19.37
C VAL A 62 -7.68 12.83 19.45
N LEU A 63 -8.03 14.00 20.01
CA LEU A 63 -7.07 15.11 20.16
C LEU A 63 -5.78 14.73 20.92
N ARG A 64 -5.86 13.82 21.91
CA ARG A 64 -4.69 13.38 22.69
C ARG A 64 -3.94 12.19 22.10
N LYS A 65 -4.56 11.44 21.19
CA LYS A 65 -4.05 10.19 20.63
C LYS A 65 -3.69 10.28 19.14
N CYS A 66 -3.96 11.42 18.50
CA CYS A 66 -3.57 11.62 17.12
C CYS A 66 -2.05 11.72 17.00
N GLU A 67 -1.47 10.75 16.29
CA GLU A 67 -0.08 10.71 15.88
C GLU A 67 -0.04 11.06 14.39
N TRP A 68 0.86 11.96 13.99
CA TRP A 68 1.02 12.39 12.60
C TRP A 68 2.42 12.01 12.12
N GLY A 69 2.59 11.83 10.80
CA GLY A 69 3.90 11.50 10.22
C GLY A 69 4.32 10.04 10.43
N LYS A 70 3.36 9.13 10.64
CA LYS A 70 3.62 7.70 10.51
C LYS A 70 3.71 7.37 9.02
N ASP A 71 4.92 7.15 8.53
CA ASP A 71 5.19 6.67 7.17
C ASP A 71 5.31 5.14 7.09
N ASP A 72 5.40 4.47 8.24
CA ASP A 72 5.56 3.02 8.34
C ASP A 72 4.23 2.27 8.15
N TYR A 73 3.49 2.57 7.08
CA TYR A 73 2.35 1.77 6.62
C TYR A 73 2.85 0.46 5.97
N SER A 74 3.67 -0.28 6.72
CA SER A 74 4.07 -1.63 6.37
C SER A 74 2.85 -2.52 6.61
N LEU A 75 2.06 -2.70 5.55
CA LEU A 75 0.98 -3.68 5.53
C LEU A 75 1.64 -5.05 5.70
N GLU A 76 1.29 -5.75 6.78
CA GLU A 76 1.64 -7.16 6.92
C GLU A 76 0.85 -7.94 5.85
N ILE A 77 1.45 -8.12 4.68
CA ILE A 77 0.94 -9.05 3.66
C ILE A 77 1.31 -10.44 4.17
N ALA A 78 0.37 -11.09 4.85
CA ALA A 78 0.49 -12.51 5.11
C ALA A 78 0.31 -13.23 3.76
N ASP A 79 1.28 -14.07 3.39
CA ASP A 79 1.12 -14.97 2.25
C ASP A 79 -0.12 -15.82 2.46
N LEU A 80 -0.98 -15.88 1.43
CA LEU A 80 -2.15 -16.75 1.46
C LEU A 80 -1.68 -18.19 1.73
N PRO A 81 -2.39 -18.96 2.58
CA PRO A 81 -2.10 -20.37 2.71
C PRO A 81 -2.12 -21.01 1.31
N PRO A 82 -1.18 -21.93 1.01
CA PRO A 82 -1.11 -22.57 -0.30
C PRO A 82 -2.47 -23.17 -0.61
N ALA A 83 -2.98 -22.89 -1.80
CA ALA A 83 -4.25 -23.46 -2.26
C ALA A 83 -4.18 -24.99 -2.11
N PRO A 84 -5.23 -25.64 -1.59
CA PRO A 84 -5.23 -27.09 -1.50
C PRO A 84 -5.00 -27.63 -2.91
N VAL A 85 -3.94 -28.45 -3.05
CA VAL A 85 -3.63 -29.13 -4.31
C VAL A 85 -4.82 -30.03 -4.59
N GLY A 86 -5.71 -29.57 -5.47
CA GLY A 86 -6.70 -30.44 -6.09
C GLY A 86 -5.93 -31.57 -6.77
N GLU A 87 -6.47 -32.77 -6.68
CA GLU A 87 -5.90 -34.06 -7.11
C GLU A 87 -5.47 -34.14 -8.59
N ALA A 88 -5.48 -33.02 -9.32
CA ALA A 88 -5.12 -32.91 -10.73
C ALA A 88 -3.61 -32.88 -11.00
N GLU A 89 -2.74 -32.58 -10.01
CA GLU A 89 -1.28 -32.45 -10.25
C GLU A 89 -0.47 -33.72 -9.95
N GLN A 90 -1.13 -34.82 -9.55
CA GLN A 90 -0.43 -36.12 -9.35
C GLN A 90 -0.19 -36.91 -10.65
N ALA A 91 -0.74 -36.47 -11.79
CA ALA A 91 -0.62 -37.19 -13.06
C ALA A 91 0.63 -36.83 -13.89
N GLU A 92 1.28 -35.68 -13.65
CA GLU A 92 2.43 -35.24 -14.48
C GLU A 92 3.81 -35.57 -13.89
N ALA A 93 3.89 -36.09 -12.66
CA ALA A 93 5.16 -36.46 -12.03
C ALA A 93 5.71 -37.83 -12.45
N GLU A 94 4.94 -38.64 -13.19
CA GLU A 94 5.31 -40.05 -13.48
C GLU A 94 6.08 -40.26 -14.80
N SER A 95 6.34 -39.24 -15.63
CA SER A 95 6.88 -39.45 -16.99
C SER A 95 8.30 -38.96 -17.28
N VAL A 96 9.19 -38.82 -16.29
CA VAL A 96 10.61 -38.49 -16.58
C VAL A 96 11.57 -39.54 -16.01
N PRO A 97 12.35 -40.25 -16.86
CA PRO A 97 13.24 -41.31 -16.38
C PRO A 97 14.43 -40.72 -15.61
N ARG A 98 14.74 -41.32 -14.45
CA ARG A 98 15.88 -40.97 -13.58
C ARG A 98 17.21 -41.13 -14.32
N GLY A 99 17.81 -40.02 -14.71
CA GLY A 99 19.20 -39.96 -15.17
C GLY A 99 20.19 -40.24 -14.03
N LYS A 100 21.28 -40.95 -14.36
CA LYS A 100 22.29 -41.46 -13.40
C LYS A 100 22.94 -40.34 -12.56
N PRO A 101 23.33 -40.62 -11.30
CA PRO A 101 23.89 -39.61 -10.41
C PRO A 101 25.25 -39.09 -10.93
N ARG A 102 25.38 -37.76 -10.94
CA ARG A 102 26.48 -36.91 -11.44
C ARG A 102 27.92 -37.38 -11.16
N ARG A 103 28.14 -38.22 -10.15
CA ARG A 103 29.46 -38.79 -9.82
C ARG A 103 29.98 -39.80 -10.85
N GLU A 104 29.09 -40.54 -11.54
CA GLU A 104 29.50 -41.44 -12.63
C GLU A 104 29.97 -40.66 -13.87
N MET A 105 29.36 -39.51 -14.14
CA MET A 105 29.71 -38.66 -15.28
C MET A 105 31.05 -37.95 -15.08
N GLU A 106 31.35 -37.47 -13.87
CA GLU A 106 32.66 -36.90 -13.53
C GLU A 106 33.79 -37.94 -13.60
N ALA A 107 33.54 -39.19 -13.18
CA ALA A 107 34.52 -40.26 -13.29
C ALA A 107 34.78 -40.68 -14.75
N GLN A 108 33.73 -40.74 -15.59
CA GLN A 108 33.88 -41.04 -17.03
C GLN A 108 34.60 -39.92 -17.79
N MET A 109 34.32 -38.66 -17.47
CA MET A 109 34.96 -37.52 -18.14
C MET A 109 36.44 -37.36 -17.76
N ARG A 110 36.82 -37.76 -16.54
CA ARG A 110 38.22 -37.77 -16.10
C ARG A 110 39.03 -38.90 -16.74
N MET A 111 38.42 -40.08 -16.93
CA MET A 111 39.03 -41.21 -17.63
C MET A 111 39.17 -40.99 -19.14
N ALA A 112 38.30 -40.17 -19.75
CA ALA A 112 38.35 -39.87 -21.19
C ALA A 112 39.46 -38.89 -21.58
N PHE A 113 40.05 -38.15 -20.63
CA PHE A 113 41.01 -37.07 -20.92
C PHE A 113 42.49 -37.46 -20.68
N GLU A 114 42.78 -38.66 -20.17
CA GLU A 114 44.16 -39.11 -19.86
C GLU A 114 44.66 -40.30 -20.72
N GLY A 115 44.01 -40.61 -21.84
CA GLY A 115 44.35 -41.80 -22.63
C GLY A 115 44.36 -41.60 -24.14
N GLU A 116 45.20 -40.71 -24.68
CA GLU A 116 45.79 -40.87 -26.03
C GLU A 116 46.96 -39.90 -26.23
N GLY A 117 48.10 -40.29 -25.67
CA GLY A 117 49.39 -39.64 -25.90
C GLY A 117 50.50 -40.67 -25.87
N ALA A 118 50.60 -41.52 -26.91
CA ALA A 118 51.84 -42.20 -27.30
C ALA A 118 51.74 -42.94 -28.64
N THR A 119 52.57 -42.51 -29.61
CA THR A 119 53.28 -43.31 -30.64
C THR A 119 52.43 -43.89 -31.80
N ASN A 120 52.86 -43.99 -33.07
CA ASN A 120 54.21 -44.04 -33.62
C ASN A 120 54.25 -43.74 -35.15
N GLU A 121 55.36 -43.17 -35.60
CA GLU A 121 56.16 -43.45 -36.82
C GLU A 121 55.53 -44.21 -38.02
N SER A 122 55.63 -43.59 -39.21
CA SER A 122 56.04 -44.20 -40.50
C SER A 122 56.51 -43.11 -41.47
#